data_AF-A0A8I0T776-F1
#
_entry.id   AF-A0A8I0T776-F1
#
_cell.length_a   1.000
_cell.length_b   1.000
_cell.length_c   1.000
_cell.angle_alpha   90.00
_cell.angle_beta   90.00
_cell.angle_gamma   90.00
#
_symmetry.space_group_name_H-M   'P 1'
#
loop_
_entity.id
_entity.type
_entity.pdbx_description
1 polymer ?
#
loop_
_entity_poly.entity_id
_entity_poly.type
_entity_poly.pdbx_seq_one_letter_code
_entity_poly.pdbx_strand_id
1 'polypeptide(L)'
;MVGDILLRAISWLLVAFFGGQVVIFIGLILRTIWTDAIKPRLIPVREIDRVAADIIANYPDPEGEAFARHERAWYDSDGAEQTYWYRVRKAVRRRLEGR
;
A
#
# COMPACT_ATOMS: atom_id res chain seq x y z
N MET A 1 32.15 28.89 -31.07
CA MET A 1 30.71 29.19 -31.33
C MET A 1 29.89 27.92 -31.51
N VAL A 2 30.09 27.09 -32.55
CA VAL A 2 29.32 25.84 -32.73
C VAL A 2 29.60 24.81 -31.62
N GLY A 3 30.86 24.64 -31.22
CA GLY A 3 31.24 23.73 -30.14
C GLY A 3 30.61 24.09 -28.79
N ASP A 4 30.57 25.37 -28.44
CA ASP A 4 29.96 25.86 -27.19
C ASP A 4 28.45 25.65 -27.16
N ILE A 5 27.79 25.83 -28.30
CA ILE A 5 26.35 25.57 -28.47
C ILE A 5 26.07 24.08 -28.32
N LEU A 6 26.89 23.22 -28.92
CA LEU A 6 26.76 21.77 -28.83
C LEU A 6 26.95 21.28 -27.39
N LEU A 7 27.98 21.78 -26.70
CA LEU A 7 28.27 21.42 -25.32
C LEU A 7 27.11 21.83 -24.40
N ARG A 8 26.59 23.04 -24.59
CA ARG A 8 25.46 23.56 -23.82
C ARG A 8 24.19 22.75 -24.08
N ALA A 9 23.92 22.37 -25.32
CA ALA A 9 22.78 21.51 -25.67
C ALA A 9 22.89 20.13 -25.01
N ILE A 10 24.08 19.51 -25.04
CA ILE A 10 24.33 18.23 -24.37
C ILE A 10 24.16 18.35 -22.86
N SER A 11 24.68 19.41 -22.23
CA SER A 11 24.50 19.65 -20.79
C SER A 11 23.02 19.76 -20.41
N TRP A 12 22.21 20.48 -21.20
CA TRP A 12 20.77 20.57 -20.94
C TRP A 12 20.05 19.23 -21.11
N LEU A 13 20.42 18.43 -22.12
CA LEU A 13 19.86 17.10 -22.30
C LEU A 13 20.18 16.17 -21.12
N LEU A 14 21.41 16.21 -20.62
CA LEU A 14 21.80 15.43 -19.45
C LEU A 14 21.03 15.86 -18.20
N VAL A 15 20.92 17.17 -17.95
CA VAL A 15 20.14 17.68 -16.81
C VAL A 15 18.67 17.27 -16.92
N ALA A 16 18.06 17.39 -18.10
CA ALA A 16 16.67 16.99 -18.32
C ALA A 16 16.47 15.49 -18.11
N PHE A 17 17.41 14.66 -18.60
CA PHE A 17 17.35 13.22 -18.45
C PHE A 17 17.50 12.81 -16.98
N PHE A 18 18.61 13.16 -16.33
CA PHE A 18 18.86 12.79 -14.93
C PHE A 18 17.85 13.43 -13.97
N GLY A 19 17.55 14.72 -14.15
CA GLY A 19 16.54 15.42 -13.35
C GLY A 19 15.16 14.80 -13.53
N GLY A 20 14.77 14.45 -14.76
CA GLY A 20 13.51 13.77 -15.06
C GLY A 20 13.40 12.41 -14.38
N GLN A 21 14.46 11.60 -14.43
CA GLN A 21 14.49 10.30 -13.74
C GLN A 21 14.29 10.45 -12.23
N VAL A 22 14.93 11.43 -11.59
CA VAL A 22 14.77 11.71 -10.16
C VAL A 22 13.33 12.10 -9.83
N VAL A 23 12.71 12.97 -10.61
CA VAL A 23 11.31 13.39 -10.40
C VAL A 23 10.36 12.21 -10.57
N ILE A 24 10.56 11.37 -11.59
CA ILE A 24 9.77 10.15 -11.80
C ILE A 24 9.91 9.22 -10.59
N PHE A 25 11.14 8.99 -10.14
CA PHE A 25 11.42 8.12 -9.00
C PHE A 25 10.75 8.61 -7.71
N ILE A 26 10.84 9.91 -7.41
CA ILE A 26 10.15 10.52 -6.28
C ILE A 26 8.63 10.36 -6.42
N GLY A 27 8.09 10.57 -7.61
CA GLY A 27 6.65 10.39 -7.89
C GLY A 27 6.18 8.95 -7.67
N LEU A 28 6.97 7.96 -8.06
CA LEU A 28 6.69 6.55 -7.81
C LEU A 28 6.70 6.25 -6.31
N ILE A 29 7.72 6.69 -5.58
CA ILE A 29 7.79 6.52 -4.12
C ILE A 29 6.57 7.15 -3.44
N LEU A 30 6.22 8.38 -3.80
CA LEU A 30 5.08 9.08 -3.21
C LEU A 30 3.77 8.35 -3.49
N ARG A 31 3.60 7.80 -4.71
CA ARG A 31 2.44 6.99 -5.09
C ARG A 31 2.36 5.70 -4.28
N THR A 32 3.48 5.01 -4.08
CA THR A 32 3.56 3.82 -3.22
C THR A 32 3.15 4.16 -1.79
N ILE A 33 3.74 5.19 -1.19
CA ILE A 33 3.39 5.63 0.18
C ILE A 33 1.91 6.01 0.28
N TRP A 34 1.37 6.73 -0.70
CA TRP A 34 -0.05 7.08 -0.72
C TRP A 34 -0.94 5.84 -0.72
N THR A 35 -0.61 4.85 -1.55
CA THR A 35 -1.38 3.63 -1.73
C THR A 35 -1.30 2.75 -0.48
N ASP A 36 -0.11 2.60 0.10
CA ASP A 36 0.15 1.65 1.18
C ASP A 36 -0.13 2.22 2.57
N ALA A 37 0.06 3.52 2.80
CA ALA A 37 -0.05 4.12 4.12
C ALA A 37 -1.30 4.99 4.31
N ILE A 38 -1.69 5.76 3.29
CA ILE A 38 -2.77 6.75 3.44
C ILE A 38 -4.13 6.14 3.10
N LYS A 39 -4.23 5.44 1.96
CA LYS A 39 -5.48 4.80 1.55
C LYS A 39 -6.07 3.83 2.60
N PRO A 40 -5.30 2.96 3.27
CA PRO A 40 -5.85 2.05 4.29
C PRO A 40 -6.28 2.76 5.56
N ARG A 41 -5.66 3.91 5.87
CA ARG A 41 -6.03 4.72 7.03
C ARG A 41 -7.36 5.43 6.83
N LEU A 42 -7.75 5.69 5.59
CA LEU A 42 -9.04 6.25 5.22
C LEU A 42 -10.17 5.22 5.25
N ILE A 43 -9.87 3.92 5.30
CA ILE A 43 -10.88 2.87 5.46
C ILE A 43 -11.54 3.02 6.83
N PRO A 44 -12.87 3.27 6.89
CA PRO A 44 -13.57 3.47 8.14
C PRO A 44 -13.48 2.22 9.03
N VAL A 45 -13.27 2.42 10.34
CA VAL A 45 -13.26 1.33 11.32
C VAL A 45 -14.57 0.52 11.28
N ARG A 46 -15.70 1.18 10.97
CA ARG A 46 -17.01 0.52 10.79
C ARG A 46 -17.01 -0.53 9.69
N GLU A 47 -16.26 -0.32 8.62
CA GLU A 47 -16.15 -1.28 7.53
C GLU A 47 -15.36 -2.51 7.97
N ILE A 48 -14.23 -2.29 8.65
CA ILE A 48 -13.42 -3.35 9.27
C ILE A 48 -14.25 -4.17 10.25
N ASP A 49 -15.07 -3.50 11.07
CA ASP A 49 -15.97 -4.13 12.03
C ASP A 49 -17.07 -4.96 11.37
N ARG A 50 -17.60 -4.50 10.23
CA ARG A 50 -18.58 -5.25 9.44
C ARG A 50 -17.95 -6.49 8.82
N VAL A 51 -16.76 -6.36 8.21
CA VAL A 51 -16.03 -7.50 7.63
C VAL A 51 -15.64 -8.50 8.71
N ALA A 52 -15.20 -8.04 9.88
CA ALA A 52 -14.91 -8.93 11.01
C ALA A 52 -16.18 -9.66 11.50
N ALA A 53 -17.35 -9.00 11.53
CA ALA A 53 -18.61 -9.65 11.87
C ALA A 53 -19.00 -10.73 10.86
N ASP A 54 -18.86 -10.40 9.58
CA ASP A 54 -19.16 -11.29 8.47
C ASP A 54 -18.29 -12.55 8.49
N ILE A 55 -16.98 -12.40 8.73
CA ILE A 55 -16.05 -13.54 8.86
C ILE A 55 -16.43 -14.42 10.04
N ILE A 56 -16.75 -13.84 11.21
CA ILE A 56 -17.19 -14.60 12.39
C ILE A 56 -18.52 -15.34 12.15
N ALA A 57 -19.41 -14.78 11.33
CA ALA A 57 -20.72 -15.37 11.06
C ALA A 57 -20.66 -16.50 10.01
N ASN A 58 -19.80 -16.36 9.00
CA ASN A 58 -19.81 -17.23 7.82
C ASN A 58 -18.74 -18.33 7.84
N TYR A 59 -17.73 -18.25 8.72
CA TYR A 59 -16.61 -19.19 8.73
C TYR A 59 -16.50 -19.94 10.06
N PRO A 60 -16.27 -21.28 10.02
CA PRO A 60 -16.09 -22.09 11.22
C PRO A 60 -14.77 -21.80 11.96
N ASP A 61 -13.73 -21.36 11.24
CA ASP A 61 -12.48 -20.82 11.80
C ASP A 61 -12.26 -19.37 11.32
N PRO A 62 -12.80 -18.37 12.03
CA PRO A 62 -12.72 -16.97 11.61
C PRO A 62 -11.32 -16.35 11.78
N GLU A 63 -10.49 -16.86 12.69
CA GLU A 63 -9.10 -16.38 12.79
C GLU A 63 -8.24 -16.92 11.65
N GLY A 64 -8.39 -18.21 11.32
CA GLY A 64 -7.70 -18.84 10.21
C GLY A 64 -8.00 -18.18 8.87
N GLU A 65 -9.28 -17.87 8.59
CA GLU A 65 -9.67 -17.18 7.35
C GLU A 65 -9.09 -15.76 7.27
N ALA A 66 -9.11 -15.01 8.38
CA ALA A 66 -8.51 -13.67 8.43
C ALA A 66 -6.99 -13.73 8.24
N PHE A 67 -6.33 -14.78 8.74
CA PHE A 67 -4.90 -15.00 8.55
C PHE A 67 -4.55 -15.37 7.11
N ALA A 68 -5.30 -16.28 6.49
CA ALA A 68 -5.09 -16.69 5.10
C ALA A 68 -5.21 -15.51 4.12
N ARG A 69 -6.14 -14.57 4.37
CA ARG A 69 -6.28 -13.35 3.56
C ARG A 69 -5.15 -12.35 3.78
N HIS A 70 -4.67 -12.22 5.02
CA HIS A 70 -3.49 -11.42 5.31
C HIS A 70 -2.22 -11.99 4.63
N GLU A 71 -2.08 -13.32 4.64
CA GLU A 71 -0.98 -14.01 3.97
C GLU A 71 -1.03 -13.85 2.45
N ARG A 72 -2.22 -13.89 1.84
CA ARG A 72 -2.39 -13.59 0.41
C ARG A 72 -1.94 -12.16 0.08
N ALA A 73 -2.33 -11.17 0.87
CA ALA A 73 -1.90 -9.79 0.72
C ALA A 73 -0.37 -9.61 0.89
N TRP A 74 0.26 -10.48 1.68
CA TRP A 74 1.72 -10.55 1.79
C TRP A 74 2.36 -11.08 0.50
N TYR A 75 1.84 -12.16 -0.06
CA TYR A 75 2.31 -12.70 -1.35
C TYR A 75 2.14 -11.70 -2.50
N ASP A 76 1.07 -10.91 -2.49
CA ASP A 76 0.81 -9.88 -3.49
C ASP A 76 1.63 -8.60 -3.27
N SER A 77 2.44 -8.55 -2.20
CA SER A 77 3.23 -7.36 -1.81
C SER A 77 2.40 -6.08 -1.67
N ASP A 78 1.10 -6.21 -1.39
CA ASP A 78 0.19 -5.07 -1.23
C ASP A 78 0.20 -4.61 0.24
N GLY A 79 1.01 -3.59 0.53
CA GLY A 79 1.14 -3.03 1.89
C GLY A 79 -0.15 -2.42 2.42
N ALA A 80 -1.00 -1.93 1.50
CA ALA A 80 -2.30 -1.37 1.82
C ALA A 80 -3.24 -2.45 2.36
N GLU A 81 -3.30 -3.57 1.63
CA GLU A 81 -4.12 -4.71 1.92
C GLU A 81 -3.59 -5.49 3.15
N GLN A 82 -2.26 -5.56 3.33
CA GLN A 82 -1.66 -6.10 4.56
C GLN A 82 -2.10 -5.33 5.80
N THR A 83 -2.02 -4.00 5.77
CA THR A 83 -2.44 -3.14 6.89
C THR A 83 -3.94 -3.29 7.17
N TYR A 84 -4.75 -3.42 6.12
CA TYR A 84 -6.19 -3.66 6.23
C TYR A 84 -6.49 -5.00 6.92
N TRP A 85 -5.93 -6.11 6.44
CA TRP A 85 -6.18 -7.43 7.01
C TRP A 85 -5.59 -7.58 8.41
N TYR A 86 -4.48 -6.92 8.73
CA TYR A 86 -3.98 -6.82 10.10
C TYR A 86 -5.01 -6.21 11.06
N ARG A 87 -5.69 -5.13 10.64
CA ARG A 87 -6.75 -4.50 11.45
C ARG A 87 -7.98 -5.40 11.57
N VAL A 88 -8.40 -6.06 10.49
CA VAL A 88 -9.52 -7.02 10.49
C VAL A 88 -9.22 -8.17 11.45
N ARG A 89 -8.03 -8.79 11.36
CA ARG A 89 -7.61 -9.86 12.28
C ARG A 89 -7.62 -9.41 13.74
N LYS A 90 -7.13 -8.20 14.02
CA LYS A 90 -7.15 -7.63 15.39
C LYS A 90 -8.59 -7.41 15.89
N ALA A 91 -9.53 -7.04 15.02
CA ALA A 91 -10.93 -6.86 15.37
C ALA A 91 -11.63 -8.22 15.61
N VAL A 92 -11.37 -9.22 14.75
CA VAL A 92 -11.88 -10.59 14.92
C VAL A 92 -11.41 -11.17 16.27
N ARG A 93 -10.10 -11.13 16.54
CA ARG A 93 -9.53 -11.63 17.80
C ARG A 93 -10.15 -10.97 19.03
N ARG A 94 -10.29 -9.63 19.02
CA ARG A 94 -10.93 -8.91 20.14
C ARG A 94 -12.37 -9.35 20.39
N ARG A 95 -13.11 -9.76 19.35
CA ARG A 95 -14.49 -10.25 19.49
C ARG A 95 -14.58 -11.71 19.92
N LEU A 96 -13.55 -12.51 19.64
CA LEU A 96 -13.45 -13.89 20.12
C LEU A 96 -12.98 -13.94 21.58
N GLU A 97 -12.03 -13.10 21.97
CA GLU A 97 -11.55 -12.98 23.37
C GLU A 97 -12.60 -12.35 24.31
N GLY A 98 -13.50 -11.53 23.78
CA GLY A 98 -14.58 -10.89 24.54
C GLY A 98 -15.92 -11.64 24.52
N ARG A 99 -15.97 -12.83 23.92
CA ARG A 99 -17.12 -13.74 23.92
C ARG A 99 -16.96 -14.79 25.00
#